data_AF-A0A965HGC1-F1
#
_entry.id   AF-A0A965HGC1-F1
#
_cell.length_a   1.000
_cell.length_b   1.000
_cell.length_c   1.000
_cell.angle_alpha   90.00
_cell.angle_beta   90.00
_cell.angle_gamma   90.00
#
_symmetry.space_group_name_H-M   'P 1'
#
loop_
_entity.id
_entity.type
_entity.pdbx_description
1 polymer ?
#
loop_
_entity_poly.entity_id
_entity_poly.type
_entity_poly.pdbx_seq_one_letter_code
_entity_poly.pdbx_strand_id
1 'polypeptide(L)'
;MKHTILGKGAWGKAMGQSLQERGHDVKWLDKGEHKIPSPTDLLWIALPTQTVRECFGKMEGLSSQLPVISLSKGIEISTGKRVSEIVEHFCPNSNIAAVSGPSLAGEILKNVPTALVAASSDDEFARVVQKALHGPSLRVYRSRDLIGVEWGGALKNVYALAAGMCAGLGLGENSLAGLTTRSLREMTRVAVHFGAEEETVQGLSGVGDLILTSYSRSSRNRRVGERLGAGDTVSQALASVRFLPLKRSMPPLLSSYFKSSKVRSRRKRVYWPYWTVAQNRKQNKATLLFDAKGLGGNDSNLWISCVSTQGTI
;
A
#
# COMPACT_ATOMS: atom_id res chain seq x y z
N MET A 1 -26.44 -1.86 -7.96
CA MET A 1 -25.94 -2.55 -6.75
C MET A 1 -25.83 -1.54 -5.62
N LYS A 2 -25.96 -1.98 -4.38
CA LYS A 2 -25.83 -1.19 -3.14
C LYS A 2 -24.44 -1.44 -2.52
N HIS A 3 -23.65 -0.39 -2.40
CA HIS A 3 -22.27 -0.44 -1.94
C HIS A 3 -22.16 0.27 -0.59
N THR A 4 -21.45 -0.35 0.34
CA THR A 4 -21.06 0.31 1.59
C THR A 4 -19.55 0.47 1.61
N ILE A 5 -19.05 1.69 1.84
CA ILE A 5 -17.62 2.00 1.88
C ILE A 5 -17.22 2.36 3.31
N LEU A 6 -16.34 1.56 3.92
CA LEU A 6 -15.73 1.86 5.20
C LEU A 6 -14.57 2.83 5.00
N GLY A 7 -14.77 4.08 5.42
CA GLY A 7 -13.75 5.13 5.35
C GLY A 7 -14.03 6.20 4.29
N LYS A 8 -14.16 7.45 4.73
CA LYS A 8 -14.36 8.64 3.90
C LYS A 8 -13.04 9.34 3.52
N GLY A 9 -11.92 8.62 3.57
CA GLY A 9 -10.63 9.12 3.10
C GLY A 9 -10.62 9.36 1.59
N ALA A 10 -9.54 9.93 1.07
CA ALA A 10 -9.43 10.31 -0.36
C ALA A 10 -9.81 9.17 -1.32
N TRP A 11 -9.30 7.96 -1.04
CA TRP A 11 -9.57 6.77 -1.85
C TRP A 11 -11.01 6.28 -1.74
N GLY A 12 -11.57 6.24 -0.53
CA GLY A 12 -12.97 5.86 -0.32
C GLY A 12 -13.95 6.83 -0.99
N LYS A 13 -13.64 8.13 -0.97
CA LYS A 13 -14.38 9.15 -1.73
C LYS A 13 -14.24 8.95 -3.24
N ALA A 14 -13.01 8.79 -3.74
CA ALA A 14 -12.74 8.60 -5.16
C ALA A 14 -13.48 7.37 -5.74
N MET A 15 -13.34 6.21 -5.10
CA MET A 15 -14.01 5.00 -5.57
C MET A 15 -15.52 5.08 -5.43
N GLY A 16 -16.03 5.64 -4.33
CA GLY A 16 -17.46 5.81 -4.15
C GLY A 16 -18.09 6.77 -5.16
N GLN A 17 -17.43 7.88 -5.49
CA GLN A 17 -17.90 8.77 -6.56
C GLN A 17 -17.87 8.07 -7.92
N SER A 18 -16.80 7.33 -8.24
CA SER A 18 -16.74 6.55 -9.49
C SER A 18 -17.86 5.50 -9.58
N LEU A 19 -18.24 4.87 -8.46
CA LEU A 19 -19.39 3.97 -8.40
C LEU A 19 -20.72 4.72 -8.61
N GLN A 20 -20.91 5.87 -7.98
CA GLN A 20 -22.12 6.70 -8.15
C GLN A 20 -22.30 7.18 -9.60
N GLU A 21 -21.22 7.62 -10.26
CA GLU A 21 -21.22 8.02 -11.67
C GLU A 21 -21.68 6.89 -12.61
N ARG A 22 -21.64 5.64 -12.15
CA ARG A 22 -22.08 4.44 -12.87
C ARG A 22 -23.46 3.94 -12.43
N GLY A 23 -24.20 4.76 -11.69
CA GLY A 23 -25.57 4.46 -11.25
C GLY A 23 -25.67 3.50 -10.06
N HIS A 24 -24.59 3.31 -9.30
CA HIS A 24 -24.63 2.50 -8.09
C HIS A 24 -25.08 3.34 -6.88
N ASP A 25 -25.82 2.71 -5.96
CA ASP A 25 -26.16 3.30 -4.67
C ASP A 25 -24.97 3.10 -3.72
N VAL A 26 -24.44 4.19 -3.16
CA VAL A 26 -23.22 4.18 -2.34
C VAL A 26 -23.48 4.87 -1.01
N LYS A 27 -23.19 4.15 0.08
CA LYS A 27 -23.19 4.66 1.44
C LYS A 27 -21.78 4.59 2.00
N TRP A 28 -21.36 5.63 2.71
CA TRP A 28 -20.07 5.64 3.41
C TRP A 28 -20.30 5.54 4.91
N LEU A 29 -19.52 4.68 5.55
CA LEU A 29 -19.45 4.60 7.01
C LEU A 29 -18.21 5.33 7.53
N ASP A 30 -18.41 6.17 8.53
CA ASP A 30 -17.35 6.81 9.31
C ASP A 30 -16.81 5.89 10.39
N LYS A 31 -15.65 6.26 10.97
CA LYS A 31 -14.90 5.45 11.95
C LYS A 31 -15.73 5.06 13.19
N GLY A 32 -16.73 5.85 13.57
CA GLY A 32 -17.61 5.58 14.71
C GLY A 32 -18.92 4.88 14.35
N GLU A 33 -19.18 4.65 13.05
CA GLU A 33 -20.38 3.94 12.61
C GLU A 33 -20.05 2.46 12.50
N HIS A 34 -20.75 1.66 13.31
CA HIS A 34 -20.48 0.24 13.47
C HIS A 34 -21.61 -0.64 12.94
N LYS A 35 -22.56 -0.09 12.18
CA LYS A 35 -23.70 -0.85 11.65
C LYS A 35 -23.69 -0.82 10.13
N ILE A 36 -23.62 -1.99 9.50
CA ILE A 36 -23.71 -2.09 8.04
C ILE A 36 -25.15 -1.80 7.61
N PRO A 37 -25.38 -0.85 6.68
CA PRO A 37 -26.71 -0.60 6.13
C PRO A 37 -27.27 -1.83 5.42
N SER A 38 -28.54 -2.15 5.67
CA SER A 38 -29.24 -3.19 4.91
C SER A 38 -30.14 -2.55 3.83
N PRO A 39 -30.10 -3.03 2.57
CA PRO A 39 -29.19 -4.05 2.05
C PRO A 39 -27.81 -3.46 1.69
N THR A 40 -26.77 -4.29 1.78
CA THR A 40 -25.43 -4.03 1.20
C THR A 40 -25.06 -5.23 0.33
N ASP A 41 -24.83 -5.00 -0.97
CA ASP A 41 -24.40 -6.04 -1.90
C ASP A 41 -22.88 -6.23 -1.83
N LEU A 42 -22.12 -5.12 -1.74
CA LEU A 42 -20.66 -5.11 -1.73
C LEU A 42 -20.11 -4.17 -0.64
N LEU A 43 -19.21 -4.67 0.21
CA LEU A 43 -18.51 -3.89 1.23
C LEU A 43 -17.10 -3.52 0.76
N TRP A 44 -16.73 -2.25 0.84
CA TRP A 44 -15.43 -1.74 0.42
C TRP A 44 -14.64 -1.24 1.64
N ILE A 45 -13.39 -1.67 1.78
CA ILE A 45 -12.51 -1.23 2.86
C ILE A 45 -11.56 -0.15 2.32
N ALA A 46 -11.76 1.09 2.73
CA ALA A 46 -10.90 2.25 2.41
C ALA A 46 -10.22 2.81 3.67
N LEU A 47 -9.91 1.92 4.62
CA LEU A 47 -9.31 2.25 5.91
C LEU A 47 -7.79 2.05 5.90
N PRO A 48 -7.03 2.71 6.78
CA PRO A 48 -5.68 2.26 7.10
C PRO A 48 -5.67 0.79 7.53
N THR A 49 -4.74 -0.02 7.03
CA THR A 49 -4.71 -1.47 7.30
C THR A 49 -4.73 -1.80 8.79
N GLN A 50 -4.09 -0.99 9.64
CA GLN A 50 -3.98 -1.23 11.08
C GLN A 50 -5.30 -1.06 11.85
N THR A 51 -6.29 -0.39 11.25
CA THR A 51 -7.60 -0.16 11.88
C THR A 51 -8.66 -1.15 11.40
N VAL A 52 -8.36 -1.96 10.37
CA VAL A 52 -9.34 -2.86 9.74
C VAL A 52 -9.84 -3.91 10.74
N ARG A 53 -8.94 -4.61 11.42
CA ARG A 53 -9.31 -5.66 12.40
C ARG A 53 -10.20 -5.12 13.52
N GLU A 54 -9.83 -3.98 14.10
CA GLU A 54 -10.60 -3.35 15.17
C GLU A 54 -11.99 -2.93 14.67
N CYS A 55 -12.07 -2.35 13.47
CA CYS A 55 -13.32 -1.95 12.85
C CYS A 55 -14.25 -3.15 12.60
N PHE A 56 -13.73 -4.24 12.04
CA PHE A 56 -14.50 -5.47 11.80
C PHE A 56 -14.95 -6.12 13.11
N GLY A 57 -14.12 -6.13 14.14
CA GLY A 57 -14.47 -6.69 15.45
C GLY A 57 -15.58 -5.93 16.19
N LYS A 58 -15.91 -4.71 15.77
CA LYS A 58 -17.00 -3.89 16.32
C LYS A 58 -18.24 -3.86 15.43
N MET A 59 -18.18 -4.43 14.22
CA MET A 59 -19.18 -4.23 13.19
C MET A 59 -20.42 -5.12 13.40
N GLU A 60 -21.57 -4.49 13.59
CA GLU A 60 -22.90 -5.09 13.61
C GLU A 60 -23.43 -5.31 12.18
N GLY A 61 -24.08 -6.45 11.96
CA GLY A 61 -24.65 -6.81 10.66
C GLY A 61 -23.61 -7.30 9.64
N LEU A 62 -22.37 -7.54 10.06
CA LEU A 62 -21.35 -8.17 9.23
C LEU A 62 -21.66 -9.66 9.04
N SER A 63 -22.27 -9.99 7.89
CA SER A 63 -22.50 -11.38 7.49
C SER A 63 -21.18 -12.08 7.16
N SER A 64 -21.08 -13.38 7.49
CA SER A 64 -19.92 -14.21 7.16
C SER A 64 -19.73 -14.43 5.65
N GLN A 65 -20.75 -14.12 4.84
CA GLN A 65 -20.79 -14.27 3.38
C GLN A 65 -20.77 -12.93 2.63
N LEU A 66 -20.80 -11.78 3.32
CA LEU A 66 -20.87 -10.48 2.68
C LEU A 66 -19.63 -10.26 1.80
N PRO A 67 -19.74 -10.07 0.48
CA PRO A 67 -18.57 -9.88 -0.37
C PRO A 67 -17.80 -8.60 -0.03
N VAL A 68 -16.46 -8.70 0.04
CA VAL A 68 -15.59 -7.63 0.53
C VAL A 68 -14.51 -7.27 -0.49
N ILE A 69 -14.31 -5.97 -0.71
CA ILE A 69 -13.28 -5.43 -1.58
C ILE A 69 -12.34 -4.55 -0.76
N SER A 70 -11.07 -4.93 -0.66
CA SER A 70 -10.03 -4.11 -0.06
C SER A 70 -9.52 -3.07 -1.06
N LEU A 71 -9.61 -1.79 -0.69
CA LEU A 71 -8.85 -0.72 -1.32
C LEU A 71 -7.54 -0.45 -0.57
N SER A 72 -7.46 -0.90 0.69
CA SER A 72 -6.34 -0.69 1.61
C SER A 72 -5.03 -1.29 1.09
N LYS A 73 -3.95 -0.52 1.25
CA LYS A 73 -2.59 -0.91 0.82
C LYS A 73 -1.70 -1.03 2.06
N GLY A 74 -1.41 -2.26 2.48
CA GLY A 74 -0.60 -2.49 3.66
C GLY A 74 -0.71 -3.89 4.26
N ILE A 75 0.11 -4.14 5.30
CA ILE A 75 0.15 -5.39 6.09
C ILE A 75 -0.10 -5.04 7.56
N GLU A 76 -0.98 -5.77 8.24
CA GLU A 76 -1.22 -5.62 9.67
C GLU A 76 0.04 -5.95 10.47
N ILE A 77 0.45 -5.02 11.33
CA ILE A 77 1.74 -5.13 12.03
C ILE A 77 1.71 -6.19 13.11
N SER A 78 0.63 -6.26 13.87
CA SER A 78 0.51 -7.20 14.99
C SER A 78 0.58 -8.66 14.55
N THR A 79 0.04 -8.96 13.37
CA THR A 79 -0.14 -10.35 12.89
C THR A 79 0.70 -10.69 11.66
N GLY A 80 1.18 -9.68 10.92
CA GLY A 80 1.80 -9.88 9.61
C GLY A 80 0.80 -10.22 8.50
N LYS A 81 -0.51 -10.08 8.72
CA LYS A 81 -1.55 -10.47 7.77
C LYS A 81 -1.88 -9.37 6.75
N ARG A 82 -2.20 -9.78 5.52
CA ARG A 82 -2.83 -8.96 4.48
C ARG A 82 -4.27 -8.63 4.86
N VAL A 83 -4.89 -7.67 4.17
CA VAL A 83 -6.26 -7.27 4.47
C VAL A 83 -7.24 -8.39 4.15
N SER A 84 -7.04 -9.10 3.05
CA SER A 84 -7.80 -10.32 2.72
C SER A 84 -7.80 -11.33 3.87
N GLU A 85 -6.65 -11.65 4.43
CA GLU A 85 -6.50 -12.60 5.55
C GLU A 85 -7.10 -12.10 6.87
N ILE A 86 -7.24 -10.77 7.03
CA ILE A 86 -8.02 -10.18 8.14
C ILE A 86 -9.51 -10.38 7.85
N VAL A 87 -9.96 -10.13 6.62
CA VAL A 87 -11.36 -10.32 6.23
C VAL A 87 -11.78 -11.77 6.36
N GLU A 88 -10.99 -12.73 5.88
CA GLU A 88 -11.26 -14.18 6.01
C GLU A 88 -11.51 -14.61 7.46
N HIS A 89 -10.85 -13.95 8.43
CA HIS A 89 -11.05 -14.25 9.85
C HIS A 89 -12.46 -13.87 10.35
N PHE A 90 -13.05 -12.80 9.82
CA PHE A 90 -14.39 -12.32 10.23
C PHE A 90 -15.50 -12.77 9.28
N CYS A 91 -15.17 -12.96 8.01
CA CYS A 91 -16.08 -13.31 6.92
C CYS A 91 -15.53 -14.55 6.16
N PRO A 92 -15.49 -15.73 6.78
CA PRO A 92 -14.81 -16.90 6.22
C PRO A 92 -15.42 -17.46 4.93
N ASN A 93 -16.66 -17.11 4.61
CA ASN A 93 -17.38 -17.57 3.42
C ASN A 93 -17.59 -16.43 2.41
N SER A 94 -16.85 -15.33 2.56
CA SER A 94 -16.97 -14.17 1.68
C SER A 94 -16.12 -14.32 0.44
N ASN A 95 -16.64 -13.82 -0.68
CA ASN A 95 -15.80 -13.52 -1.84
C ASN A 95 -15.00 -12.25 -1.54
N ILE A 96 -13.67 -12.35 -1.65
CA ILE A 96 -12.74 -11.28 -1.30
C ILE A 96 -11.99 -10.82 -2.52
N ALA A 97 -11.92 -9.50 -2.71
CA ALA A 97 -11.12 -8.89 -3.76
C ALA A 97 -10.23 -7.77 -3.21
N ALA A 98 -9.19 -7.40 -3.95
CA ALA A 98 -8.43 -6.18 -3.73
C ALA A 98 -8.37 -5.35 -5.01
N VAL A 99 -8.43 -4.02 -4.87
CA VAL A 99 -8.22 -3.08 -5.98
C VAL A 99 -6.95 -2.27 -5.72
N SER A 100 -6.01 -2.34 -6.65
CA SER A 100 -4.75 -1.62 -6.57
C SER A 100 -4.27 -1.16 -7.94
N GLY A 101 -3.19 -0.38 -7.97
CA GLY A 101 -2.63 0.21 -9.20
C GLY A 101 -2.16 1.65 -9.00
N PRO A 102 -1.54 2.25 -10.04
CA PRO A 102 -1.14 3.65 -10.03
C PRO A 102 -2.38 4.55 -10.04
N SER A 103 -2.76 5.08 -8.88
CA SER A 103 -4.05 5.77 -8.72
C SER A 103 -3.99 6.84 -7.64
N LEU A 104 -3.61 8.06 -8.03
CA LEU A 104 -3.77 9.21 -7.16
C LEU A 104 -5.26 9.54 -7.04
N ALA A 105 -5.78 9.52 -5.81
CA ALA A 105 -7.21 9.77 -5.58
C ALA A 105 -7.69 11.11 -6.16
N GLY A 106 -6.84 12.15 -6.11
CA GLY A 106 -7.15 13.45 -6.69
C GLY A 106 -7.27 13.46 -8.21
N GLU A 107 -6.60 12.54 -8.91
CA GLU A 107 -6.74 12.37 -10.36
C GLU A 107 -8.01 11.60 -10.71
N ILE A 108 -8.33 10.56 -9.95
CA ILE A 108 -9.59 9.82 -10.10
C ILE A 108 -10.79 10.74 -9.89
N LEU A 109 -10.79 11.56 -8.83
CA LEU A 109 -11.86 12.53 -8.56
C LEU A 109 -12.03 13.58 -9.67
N LYS A 110 -10.99 13.81 -10.48
CA LYS A 110 -11.01 14.71 -11.63
C LYS A 110 -11.26 13.98 -12.96
N ASN A 111 -11.61 12.69 -12.91
CA ASN A 111 -11.83 11.85 -14.09
C ASN A 111 -10.62 11.78 -15.05
N VAL A 112 -9.40 11.92 -14.51
CA VAL A 112 -8.17 11.71 -15.29
C VAL A 112 -8.01 10.21 -15.57
N PRO A 113 -7.71 9.79 -16.82
CA PRO A 113 -7.56 8.39 -17.18
C PRO A 113 -6.62 7.63 -16.26
N THR A 114 -7.14 6.62 -15.58
CA THR A 114 -6.42 5.83 -14.57
C THR A 114 -6.60 4.33 -14.84
N ALA A 115 -5.50 3.58 -14.75
CA ALA A 115 -5.51 2.12 -14.88
C ALA A 115 -5.35 1.42 -13.52
N LEU A 116 -6.21 0.45 -13.26
CA LEU A 116 -6.29 -0.31 -12.00
C LEU A 116 -6.36 -1.82 -12.27
N VAL A 117 -6.07 -2.61 -11.25
CA VAL A 117 -6.34 -4.05 -11.20
C VAL A 117 -7.34 -4.33 -10.09
N ALA A 118 -8.38 -5.10 -10.39
CA ALA A 118 -9.22 -5.79 -9.42
C ALA A 118 -8.81 -7.27 -9.39
N ALA A 119 -8.37 -7.75 -8.24
CA ALA A 119 -7.94 -9.14 -8.08
C ALA A 119 -8.78 -9.88 -7.05
N SER A 120 -9.08 -11.15 -7.33
CA SER A 120 -9.74 -12.08 -6.41
C SER A 120 -9.34 -13.50 -6.81
N SER A 121 -9.30 -14.42 -5.85
CA SER A 121 -9.16 -15.84 -6.15
C SER A 121 -10.36 -16.38 -6.95
N ASP A 122 -11.54 -15.76 -6.81
CA ASP A 122 -12.71 -16.00 -7.65
C ASP A 122 -12.74 -15.01 -8.82
N ASP A 123 -12.50 -15.51 -10.04
CA ASP A 123 -12.48 -14.68 -11.25
C ASP A 123 -13.84 -14.04 -11.57
N GLU A 124 -14.94 -14.70 -11.23
CA GLU A 124 -16.27 -14.14 -11.40
C GLU A 124 -16.47 -12.96 -10.45
N PHE A 125 -15.98 -13.06 -9.22
CA PHE A 125 -16.00 -11.93 -8.31
C PHE A 125 -15.09 -10.78 -8.77
N ALA A 126 -13.87 -11.08 -9.25
CA ALA A 126 -13.02 -10.07 -9.88
C ALA A 126 -13.71 -9.38 -11.06
N ARG A 127 -14.51 -10.12 -11.84
CA ARG A 127 -15.35 -9.58 -12.94
C ARG A 127 -16.49 -8.70 -12.43
N VAL A 128 -17.13 -9.03 -11.32
CA VAL A 128 -18.15 -8.17 -10.68
C VAL A 128 -17.53 -6.84 -10.25
N VAL A 129 -16.38 -6.88 -9.57
CA VAL A 129 -15.65 -5.68 -9.13
C VAL A 129 -15.17 -4.84 -10.33
N GLN A 130 -14.64 -5.49 -11.36
CA GLN A 130 -14.25 -4.83 -12.60
C GLN A 130 -15.43 -4.09 -13.22
N LYS A 131 -16.58 -4.77 -13.43
CA LYS A 131 -17.77 -4.14 -14.05
C LYS A 131 -18.30 -2.96 -13.24
N ALA A 132 -18.21 -3.02 -11.91
CA ALA A 132 -18.66 -1.92 -11.05
C ALA A 132 -17.81 -0.63 -11.21
N LEU A 133 -16.51 -0.77 -11.48
CA LEU A 133 -15.57 0.37 -11.54
C LEU A 133 -15.14 0.77 -12.96
N HIS A 134 -15.15 -0.16 -13.92
CA HIS A 134 -14.67 0.11 -15.28
C HIS A 134 -15.53 1.18 -15.97
N GLY A 135 -14.90 2.08 -16.73
CA GLY A 135 -15.60 3.13 -17.46
C GLY A 135 -14.65 4.05 -18.21
N PRO A 136 -15.13 5.20 -18.71
CA PRO A 136 -14.34 6.08 -19.59
C PRO A 136 -13.02 6.57 -18.96
N SER A 137 -13.05 6.93 -17.67
CA SER A 137 -11.89 7.44 -16.92
C SER A 137 -11.15 6.36 -16.12
N LEU A 138 -11.75 5.19 -15.89
CA LEU A 138 -11.16 4.09 -15.13
C LEU A 138 -11.07 2.81 -15.95
N ARG A 139 -9.85 2.45 -16.35
CA ARG A 139 -9.56 1.16 -17.00
C ARG A 139 -9.22 0.14 -15.93
N VAL A 140 -10.14 -0.75 -15.61
CA VAL A 140 -9.92 -1.82 -14.63
C VAL A 140 -9.60 -3.14 -15.33
N TYR A 141 -8.45 -3.73 -15.00
CA TYR A 141 -8.02 -5.08 -15.40
C TYR A 141 -8.35 -6.09 -14.30
N ARG A 142 -8.41 -7.37 -14.65
CA ARG A 142 -8.65 -8.46 -13.69
C ARG A 142 -7.36 -9.22 -13.43
N SER A 143 -7.22 -9.78 -12.24
CA SER A 143 -6.20 -10.76 -11.90
C SER A 143 -6.76 -11.81 -10.94
N ARG A 144 -6.23 -13.02 -10.99
CA ARG A 144 -6.51 -14.06 -9.98
C ARG A 144 -5.54 -13.99 -8.78
N ASP A 145 -4.43 -13.27 -8.95
CA ASP A 145 -3.39 -13.16 -7.94
C ASP A 145 -3.70 -12.05 -6.93
N LEU A 146 -4.64 -12.35 -6.03
CA LEU A 146 -4.99 -11.49 -4.90
C LEU A 146 -3.76 -11.21 -4.01
N ILE A 147 -2.90 -12.20 -3.83
CA ILE A 147 -1.69 -12.14 -2.99
C ILE A 147 -0.73 -11.08 -3.56
N GLY A 148 -0.41 -11.16 -4.85
CA GLY A 148 0.51 -10.23 -5.51
C GLY A 148 -0.02 -8.81 -5.59
N VAL A 149 -1.32 -8.62 -5.79
CA VAL A 149 -1.93 -7.28 -5.78
C VAL A 149 -1.81 -6.60 -4.42
N GLU A 150 -2.07 -7.32 -3.33
CA GLU A 150 -1.93 -6.77 -1.97
C GLU A 150 -0.46 -6.53 -1.60
N TRP A 151 0.43 -7.47 -1.89
CA TRP A 151 1.86 -7.31 -1.59
C TRP A 151 2.50 -6.19 -2.41
N GLY A 152 2.20 -6.07 -3.70
CA GLY A 152 2.67 -4.98 -4.54
C GLY A 152 2.26 -3.62 -3.99
N GLY A 153 0.97 -3.47 -3.64
CA GLY A 153 0.43 -2.25 -3.05
C GLY A 153 1.03 -1.92 -1.68
N ALA A 154 1.30 -2.92 -0.85
CA ALA A 154 1.88 -2.75 0.48
C ALA A 154 3.37 -2.37 0.43
N LEU A 155 4.17 -3.07 -0.36
CA LEU A 155 5.63 -2.92 -0.39
C LEU A 155 6.06 -1.62 -1.07
N LYS A 156 5.36 -1.18 -2.12
CA LYS A 156 5.73 0.02 -2.89
C LYS A 156 5.88 1.28 -2.04
N ASN A 157 5.10 1.43 -0.98
CA ASN A 157 5.16 2.59 -0.08
C ASN A 157 6.50 2.68 0.66
N VAL A 158 7.09 1.53 1.04
CA VAL A 158 8.40 1.47 1.70
C VAL A 158 9.48 2.01 0.76
N TYR A 159 9.43 1.57 -0.49
CA TYR A 159 10.41 1.98 -1.49
C TYR A 159 10.19 3.44 -1.94
N ALA A 160 8.95 3.92 -1.95
CA ALA A 160 8.65 5.33 -2.22
C ALA A 160 9.21 6.28 -1.15
N LEU A 161 9.28 5.84 0.10
CA LEU A 161 9.97 6.59 1.16
C LEU A 161 11.47 6.70 0.87
N ALA A 162 12.13 5.61 0.46
CA ALA A 162 13.53 5.66 0.04
C ALA A 162 13.72 6.59 -1.18
N ALA A 163 12.80 6.54 -2.15
CA ALA A 163 12.77 7.47 -3.28
C ALA A 163 12.64 8.92 -2.84
N GLY A 164 11.82 9.18 -1.82
CA GLY A 164 11.74 10.48 -1.16
C GLY A 164 13.07 10.93 -0.58
N MET A 165 13.76 10.06 0.18
CA MET A 165 15.07 10.38 0.76
C MET A 165 16.08 10.75 -0.32
N CYS A 166 16.12 9.98 -1.42
CA CYS A 166 16.94 10.29 -2.59
C CYS A 166 16.67 11.70 -3.14
N ALA A 167 15.39 12.11 -3.18
CA ALA A 167 15.00 13.46 -3.60
C ALA A 167 15.41 14.53 -2.58
N GLY A 168 15.18 14.32 -1.29
CA GLY A 168 15.54 15.26 -0.22
C GLY A 168 17.05 15.50 -0.10
N LEU A 169 17.85 14.51 -0.51
CA LEU A 169 19.31 14.59 -0.56
C LEU A 169 19.86 15.22 -1.84
N GLY A 170 19.00 15.55 -2.80
CA GLY A 170 19.39 16.20 -4.06
C GLY A 170 20.19 15.31 -5.01
N LEU A 171 20.02 13.98 -4.96
CA LEU A 171 20.83 13.03 -5.73
C LEU A 171 20.53 12.96 -7.24
N GLY A 172 19.52 13.70 -7.71
CA GLY A 172 19.09 13.73 -9.10
C GLY A 172 18.31 12.50 -9.56
N GLU A 173 17.83 12.56 -10.81
CA GLU A 173 16.90 11.59 -11.38
C GLU A 173 17.56 10.24 -11.71
N ASN A 174 18.84 10.22 -12.07
CA ASN A 174 19.60 9.00 -12.32
C ASN A 174 19.65 8.10 -11.07
N SER A 175 19.91 8.71 -9.91
CA SER A 175 19.94 8.02 -8.63
C SER A 175 18.57 7.48 -8.24
N LEU A 176 17.52 8.28 -8.46
CA LEU A 176 16.14 7.88 -8.22
C LEU A 176 15.73 6.70 -9.11
N ALA A 177 16.06 6.76 -10.41
CA ALA A 177 15.77 5.68 -11.35
C ALA A 177 16.47 4.37 -10.95
N GLY A 178 17.78 4.42 -10.67
CA GLY A 178 18.53 3.25 -10.22
C GLY A 178 18.00 2.66 -8.91
N LEU A 179 17.59 3.52 -7.97
CA LEU A 179 16.94 3.13 -6.72
C LEU A 179 15.59 2.44 -6.97
N THR A 180 14.73 3.02 -7.80
CA THR A 180 13.40 2.46 -8.11
C THR A 180 13.51 1.11 -8.83
N THR A 181 14.43 0.96 -9.78
CA THR A 181 14.67 -0.33 -10.48
C THR A 181 15.14 -1.42 -9.51
N ARG A 182 16.04 -1.10 -8.58
CA ARG A 182 16.49 -2.07 -7.57
C ARG A 182 15.40 -2.38 -6.54
N SER A 183 14.62 -1.38 -6.18
CA SER A 183 13.46 -1.53 -5.29
C SER A 183 12.43 -2.49 -5.87
N LEU A 184 12.14 -2.39 -7.17
CA LEU A 184 11.28 -3.34 -7.87
C LEU A 184 11.80 -4.77 -7.73
N ARG A 185 13.08 -5.01 -8.01
CA ARG A 185 13.65 -6.36 -7.92
C ARG A 185 13.52 -6.94 -6.50
N GLU A 186 13.72 -6.13 -5.47
CA GLU A 186 13.55 -6.58 -4.09
C GLU A 186 12.08 -6.80 -3.75
N MET A 187 11.18 -5.90 -4.17
CA MET A 187 9.73 -6.02 -4.02
C MET A 187 9.23 -7.33 -4.63
N THR A 188 9.66 -7.67 -5.84
CA THR A 188 9.33 -8.94 -6.51
C THR A 188 9.80 -10.13 -5.70
N ARG A 189 11.06 -10.13 -5.21
CA ARG A 189 11.58 -11.24 -4.40
C ARG A 189 10.78 -11.46 -3.11
N VAL A 190 10.43 -10.38 -2.43
CA VAL A 190 9.63 -10.43 -1.19
C VAL A 190 8.22 -10.94 -1.48
N ALA A 191 7.55 -10.38 -2.50
CA ALA A 191 6.19 -10.77 -2.85
C ALA A 191 6.10 -12.23 -3.30
N VAL A 192 7.00 -12.69 -4.17
CA VAL A 192 7.07 -14.09 -4.64
C VAL A 192 7.36 -15.04 -3.48
N HIS A 193 8.20 -14.65 -2.51
CA HIS A 193 8.41 -15.44 -1.31
C HIS A 193 7.11 -15.70 -0.52
N PHE A 194 6.18 -14.74 -0.56
CA PHE A 194 4.86 -14.86 0.08
C PHE A 194 3.76 -15.39 -0.85
N GLY A 195 4.12 -15.95 -2.01
CA GLY A 195 3.19 -16.63 -2.91
C GLY A 195 2.55 -15.73 -3.98
N ALA A 196 3.06 -14.52 -4.19
CA ALA A 196 2.65 -13.70 -5.34
C ALA A 196 3.21 -14.25 -6.66
N GLU A 197 2.49 -14.00 -7.75
CA GLU A 197 3.01 -14.19 -9.11
C GLU A 197 3.95 -13.03 -9.48
N GLU A 198 5.06 -13.34 -10.14
CA GLU A 198 6.04 -12.32 -10.53
C GLU A 198 5.43 -11.30 -11.51
N GLU A 199 4.62 -11.78 -12.44
CA GLU A 199 3.92 -10.99 -13.47
C GLU A 199 3.01 -9.94 -12.84
N THR A 200 2.30 -10.27 -11.76
CA THR A 200 1.44 -9.33 -11.02
C THR A 200 2.26 -8.19 -10.40
N VAL A 201 3.44 -8.50 -9.87
CA VAL A 201 4.35 -7.49 -9.32
C VAL A 201 4.96 -6.64 -10.44
N GLN A 202 5.21 -7.21 -11.61
CA GLN A 202 5.65 -6.47 -12.80
C GLN A 202 4.53 -5.60 -13.43
N GLY A 203 3.28 -5.83 -13.05
CA GLY A 203 2.10 -5.11 -13.54
C GLY A 203 1.75 -3.82 -12.79
N LEU A 204 0.49 -3.40 -12.91
CA LEU A 204 -0.02 -2.13 -12.38
C LEU A 204 0.09 -2.04 -10.85
N SER A 205 -0.22 -3.13 -10.12
CA SER A 205 -0.21 -3.14 -8.65
C SER A 205 1.18 -3.11 -8.03
N GLY A 206 2.22 -3.50 -8.78
CA GLY A 206 3.61 -3.43 -8.33
C GLY A 206 4.37 -2.30 -9.03
N VAL A 207 4.93 -2.55 -10.22
CA VAL A 207 5.74 -1.57 -10.99
C VAL A 207 5.01 -0.26 -11.18
N GLY A 208 3.78 -0.31 -11.70
CA GLY A 208 3.02 0.90 -12.03
C GLY A 208 2.83 1.80 -10.81
N ASP A 209 2.31 1.24 -9.72
CA ASP A 209 2.08 1.98 -8.48
C ASP A 209 3.41 2.41 -7.81
N LEU A 210 4.47 1.60 -7.90
CA LEU A 210 5.81 1.97 -7.42
C LEU A 210 6.36 3.19 -8.16
N ILE A 211 6.29 3.21 -9.49
CA ILE A 211 6.73 4.35 -10.31
C ILE A 211 5.95 5.60 -9.93
N LEU A 212 4.61 5.54 -9.97
CA LEU A 212 3.77 6.68 -9.61
C LEU A 212 4.12 7.21 -8.21
N THR A 213 4.25 6.32 -7.23
CA THR A 213 4.45 6.70 -5.84
C THR A 213 5.87 7.19 -5.57
N SER A 214 6.85 6.70 -6.31
CA SER A 214 8.26 7.12 -6.20
C SER A 214 8.51 8.45 -6.87
N TYR A 215 7.83 8.77 -7.97
CA TYR A 215 8.07 9.99 -8.78
C TYR A 215 7.12 11.15 -8.45
N SER A 216 5.90 10.87 -8.00
CA SER A 216 4.91 11.91 -7.73
C SER A 216 5.18 12.64 -6.40
N ARG A 217 5.25 13.97 -6.44
CA ARG A 217 5.29 14.83 -5.23
C ARG A 217 3.99 14.75 -4.41
N SER A 218 2.89 14.28 -5.01
CA SER A 218 1.62 14.06 -4.30
C SER A 218 1.66 12.83 -3.39
N SER A 219 2.63 11.93 -3.61
CA SER A 219 2.87 10.77 -2.75
C SER A 219 3.24 11.20 -1.33
N ARG A 220 2.47 10.74 -0.34
CA ARG A 220 2.75 11.02 1.07
C ARG A 220 4.06 10.35 1.52
N ASN A 221 4.27 9.08 1.14
CA ASN A 221 5.48 8.35 1.50
C ASN A 221 6.74 8.99 0.91
N ARG A 222 6.68 9.43 -0.36
CA ARG A 222 7.78 10.20 -0.97
C ARG A 222 8.03 11.50 -0.20
N ARG A 223 6.99 12.25 0.15
CA ARG A 223 7.15 13.50 0.93
C ARG A 223 7.77 13.28 2.31
N VAL A 224 7.37 12.24 3.05
CA VAL A 224 8.06 11.87 4.30
C VAL A 224 9.53 11.62 4.03
N GLY A 225 9.83 10.80 3.03
CA GLY A 225 11.20 10.49 2.65
C GLY A 225 12.00 11.74 2.31
N GLU A 226 11.43 12.68 1.57
CA GLU A 226 12.06 13.94 1.17
C GLU A 226 12.40 14.81 2.37
N ARG A 227 11.48 14.94 3.33
CA ARG A 227 11.75 15.63 4.61
C ARG A 227 12.88 14.97 5.39
N LEU A 228 12.88 13.64 5.49
CA LEU A 228 13.95 12.90 6.16
C LEU A 228 15.30 13.09 5.45
N GLY A 229 15.32 13.05 4.11
CA GLY A 229 16.51 13.31 3.31
C GLY A 229 17.04 14.73 3.49
N ALA A 230 16.15 15.70 3.71
CA ALA A 230 16.50 17.09 4.02
C ALA A 230 16.99 17.31 5.46
N GLY A 231 16.94 16.28 6.32
CA GLY A 231 17.48 16.32 7.68
C GLY A 231 16.44 16.48 8.79
N ASP A 232 15.13 16.42 8.49
CA ASP A 232 14.09 16.40 9.51
C ASP A 232 14.19 15.16 10.41
N THR A 233 13.76 15.32 11.67
CA THR A 233 13.45 14.17 12.52
C THR A 233 12.22 13.42 12.00
N VAL A 234 12.09 12.14 12.37
CA VAL A 234 10.91 11.32 12.03
C VAL A 234 9.61 11.97 12.48
N SER A 235 9.59 12.58 13.66
CA SER A 235 8.40 13.27 14.19
C SER A 235 7.99 14.45 13.30
N GLN A 236 8.95 15.28 12.90
CA GLN A 236 8.71 16.43 12.01
C GLN A 236 8.23 15.99 10.62
N ALA A 237 8.91 14.99 10.04
CA ALA A 237 8.55 14.47 8.73
C ALA A 237 7.12 13.89 8.71
N LEU A 238 6.70 13.16 9.74
CA LEU A 238 5.35 12.60 9.84
C LEU A 238 4.29 13.67 10.10
N ALA A 239 4.58 14.66 10.94
CA ALA A 239 3.67 15.77 11.22
C ALA A 239 3.34 16.59 9.95
N SER A 240 4.29 16.71 9.02
CA SER A 240 4.07 17.42 7.75
C SER A 240 3.06 16.75 6.81
N VAL A 241 2.69 15.49 7.07
CA VAL A 241 1.82 14.68 6.19
C VAL A 241 0.81 13.88 7.00
N ARG A 242 -0.01 14.54 7.84
CA ARG A 242 -1.20 14.01 8.58
C ARG A 242 -1.26 12.47 8.71
N PHE A 243 -0.21 11.85 9.23
CA PHE A 243 -0.15 10.41 9.44
C PHE A 243 -0.72 10.09 10.83
N LEU A 244 -1.37 8.94 10.97
CA LEU A 244 -1.76 8.43 12.28
C LEU A 244 -0.50 8.10 13.11
N PRO A 245 -0.52 8.32 14.44
CA PRO A 245 0.61 8.03 15.31
C PRO A 245 0.96 6.52 15.30
N LEU A 246 2.26 6.23 15.26
CA LEU A 246 2.82 4.90 14.98
C LEU A 246 2.91 3.99 16.22
N LYS A 247 2.66 2.69 16.03
CA LYS A 247 3.26 1.62 16.84
C LYS A 247 4.65 1.27 16.26
N ARG A 248 5.57 0.74 17.09
CA ARG A 248 7.04 0.76 16.87
C ARG A 248 7.71 -0.55 16.37
N SER A 249 6.95 -1.56 15.93
CA SER A 249 7.49 -2.85 15.47
C SER A 249 7.25 -3.19 13.98
N MET A 250 8.27 -3.71 13.28
CA MET A 250 8.09 -4.37 11.96
C MET A 250 7.17 -5.60 12.13
N PRO A 251 6.29 -5.93 11.14
CA PRO A 251 5.46 -7.12 11.24
C PRO A 251 6.31 -8.40 11.42
N PRO A 252 5.92 -9.32 12.32
CA PRO A 252 6.70 -10.53 12.61
C PRO A 252 7.07 -11.36 11.38
N LEU A 253 6.15 -11.46 10.41
CA LEU A 253 6.32 -12.21 9.17
C LEU A 253 7.52 -11.71 8.34
N LEU A 254 7.64 -10.40 8.18
CA LEU A 254 8.74 -9.78 7.42
C LEU A 254 10.04 -9.81 8.22
N SER A 255 9.96 -9.64 9.54
CA SER A 255 11.11 -9.86 10.43
C SER A 255 11.68 -11.27 10.27
N SER A 256 10.82 -12.28 10.17
CA SER A 256 11.22 -13.66 9.89
C SER A 256 11.89 -13.80 8.52
N TYR A 257 11.28 -13.26 7.45
CA TYR A 257 11.86 -13.28 6.10
C TYR A 257 13.26 -12.64 6.05
N PHE A 258 13.44 -11.45 6.63
CA PHE A 258 14.75 -10.77 6.62
C PHE A 258 15.78 -11.47 7.53
N LYS A 259 15.35 -12.22 8.57
CA LYS A 259 16.24 -13.05 9.38
C LYS A 259 16.65 -14.33 8.66
N SER A 260 15.72 -15.04 8.03
CA SER A 260 15.98 -16.31 7.33
C SER A 260 16.77 -16.11 6.03
N SER A 261 16.53 -15.00 5.32
CA SER A 261 17.25 -14.67 4.09
C SER A 261 18.72 -14.26 4.29
N LYS A 262 19.16 -13.97 5.52
CA LYS A 262 20.58 -13.76 5.86
C LYS A 262 21.42 -15.05 5.75
N VAL A 263 20.81 -16.24 5.72
CA VAL A 263 21.52 -17.50 5.96
C VAL A 263 21.94 -18.25 4.69
N ARG A 264 21.48 -17.90 3.47
CA ARG A 264 21.63 -18.82 2.32
C ARG A 264 22.35 -18.34 1.05
N SER A 265 23.07 -17.22 1.05
CA SER A 265 24.07 -17.03 -0.01
C SER A 265 25.22 -16.12 0.40
N ARG A 266 26.46 -16.58 0.17
CA ARG A 266 27.70 -15.79 0.32
C ARG A 266 27.76 -14.55 -0.60
N ARG A 267 26.74 -14.25 -1.43
CA ARG A 267 26.75 -13.14 -2.40
C ARG A 267 25.44 -12.36 -2.63
N LYS A 268 24.32 -12.65 -1.96
CA LYS A 268 23.08 -11.87 -2.12
C LYS A 268 22.57 -11.41 -0.75
N ARG A 269 23.07 -10.26 -0.29
CA ARG A 269 22.42 -9.51 0.80
C ARG A 269 21.02 -9.12 0.31
N VAL A 270 20.00 -9.51 1.07
CA VAL A 270 18.67 -8.92 0.97
C VAL A 270 18.79 -7.52 1.56
N TYR A 271 18.56 -6.52 0.72
CA TYR A 271 18.78 -5.12 1.05
C TYR A 271 17.46 -4.62 1.66
N TRP A 272 17.35 -4.70 2.99
CA TRP A 272 16.54 -3.73 3.72
C TRP A 272 16.92 -2.33 3.20
N PRO A 273 16.01 -1.34 3.14
CA PRO A 273 16.36 0.00 2.67
C PRO A 273 17.19 0.74 3.75
N TYR A 274 18.29 0.17 4.20
CA TYR A 274 19.51 0.94 4.39
C TYR A 274 20.10 1.19 3.01
N TRP A 275 19.40 1.99 2.21
CA TRP A 275 20.11 2.92 1.37
C TRP A 275 20.62 3.97 2.35
N THR A 276 21.78 3.70 2.95
CA THR A 276 22.55 4.78 3.54
C THR A 276 22.99 5.63 2.37
N VAL A 277 22.17 6.64 2.06
CA VAL A 277 22.76 7.85 1.51
C VAL A 277 23.56 8.43 2.66
N ALA A 278 24.79 7.94 2.81
CA ALA A 278 25.72 8.55 3.72
C ALA A 278 26.06 9.91 3.11
N GLN A 279 25.46 10.96 3.66
CA GLN A 279 26.05 12.28 3.53
C GLN A 279 27.39 12.22 4.25
N ASN A 280 28.47 12.22 3.48
CA ASN A 280 29.74 12.65 4.04
C ASN A 280 29.65 14.17 4.20
N ARG A 281 29.12 14.63 5.35
CA ARG A 281 28.95 16.06 5.66
C ARG A 281 30.26 16.86 5.55
N LYS A 282 31.42 16.20 5.66
CA LYS A 282 32.74 16.84 5.48
C LYS A 282 33.14 17.06 4.02
N GLN A 283 32.58 16.32 3.07
CA GLN A 283 33.01 16.35 1.66
C GLN A 283 31.95 16.92 0.70
N ASN A 284 30.76 17.26 1.20
CA ASN A 284 29.62 17.71 0.40
C ASN A 284 29.32 16.79 -0.81
N LYS A 285 29.63 15.49 -0.66
CA LYS A 285 29.41 14.44 -1.65
C LYS A 285 28.45 13.42 -1.06
N ALA A 286 27.32 13.24 -1.70
CA ALA A 286 26.43 12.13 -1.40
C ALA A 286 26.79 10.96 -2.32
N THR A 287 27.19 9.84 -1.73
CA THR A 287 27.48 8.62 -2.47
C THR A 287 26.31 7.68 -2.29
N LEU A 288 25.82 7.08 -3.38
CA LEU A 288 24.97 5.90 -3.30
C LEU A 288 25.82 4.76 -2.73
N LEU A 289 25.87 4.63 -1.41
CA LEU A 289 26.51 3.47 -0.80
C LEU A 289 25.56 2.28 -0.92
N PHE A 290 26.00 1.30 -1.70
CA PHE A 290 25.32 0.02 -1.86
C PHE A 290 25.71 -0.96 -0.73
N ASP A 291 25.85 -0.50 0.51
CA ASP A 291 26.33 -1.35 1.61
C ASP A 291 25.59 -1.12 2.95
N ALA A 292 25.29 -2.24 3.62
CA ALA A 292 24.46 -2.37 4.82
C ALA A 292 25.14 -1.92 6.12
N LYS A 293 26.14 -1.05 6.03
CA LYS A 293 26.93 -0.57 7.19
C LYS A 293 26.78 0.92 7.33
N GLY A 294 25.72 1.35 8.01
CA GLY A 294 25.62 2.71 8.50
C GLY A 294 24.23 2.95 9.09
N LEU A 295 24.20 3.65 10.23
CA LEU A 295 23.07 3.82 11.14
C LEU A 295 22.92 2.67 12.14
N GLY A 296 23.71 2.75 13.21
CA GLY A 296 23.35 2.13 14.48
C GLY A 296 22.21 2.92 15.13
N GLY A 297 21.17 2.22 15.56
CA GLY A 297 20.08 2.76 16.39
C GLY A 297 18.67 2.57 15.79
N ASN A 298 17.77 1.94 16.56
CA ASN A 298 16.29 2.07 16.59
C ASN A 298 15.45 2.49 15.33
N ASP A 299 15.86 2.14 14.11
CA ASP A 299 15.21 2.52 12.84
C ASP A 299 14.01 1.65 12.39
N SER A 300 13.49 0.75 13.24
CA SER A 300 12.33 -0.11 12.92
C SER A 300 11.01 0.64 12.74
N ASN A 301 10.97 1.93 13.11
CA ASN A 301 9.74 2.74 13.20
C ASN A 301 9.27 3.30 11.84
N LEU A 302 10.18 3.47 10.88
CA LEU A 302 9.88 4.14 9.61
C LEU A 302 9.09 3.25 8.64
N TRP A 303 9.44 1.96 8.64
CA TRP A 303 8.82 0.93 7.80
C TRP A 303 7.32 0.82 8.05
N ILE A 304 6.95 0.87 9.33
CA ILE A 304 5.59 0.77 9.85
C ILE A 304 4.69 1.83 9.24
N SER A 305 5.14 3.08 9.16
CA SER A 305 4.36 4.16 8.55
C SER A 305 4.02 3.88 7.09
N CYS A 306 5.00 3.35 6.35
CA CYS A 306 4.85 3.11 4.92
C CYS A 306 3.93 1.93 4.60
N VAL A 307 3.99 0.85 5.37
CA VAL A 307 3.18 -0.37 5.11
C VAL A 307 1.79 -0.30 5.77
N SER A 308 1.44 0.80 6.45
CA SER A 308 0.21 0.90 7.23
C SER A 308 -0.80 1.94 6.73
N THR A 309 -0.44 2.81 5.79
CA THR A 309 -1.15 4.07 5.63
C THR A 309 -1.78 4.28 4.25
N GLN A 310 -3.09 4.02 4.21
CA GLN A 310 -3.99 4.95 3.54
C GLN A 310 -4.35 6.04 4.54
N GLY A 311 -3.61 7.14 4.58
CA GLY A 311 -4.02 8.28 5.42
C GLY A 311 -5.42 8.78 5.01
N THR A 312 -6.24 9.10 6.00
CA THR A 312 -7.43 9.95 5.87
C THR A 312 -7.00 11.37 5.54
N ILE A 313 -7.73 12.04 4.63
CA ILE A 313 -7.68 13.51 4.48
C ILE A 313 -8.58 14.11 5.54
#